data_AF-A0A109LJ28-F1
#
_entry.id   AF-A0A109LJ28-F1
#
_cell.length_a   1.000
_cell.length_b   1.000
_cell.length_c   1.000
_cell.angle_alpha   90.00
_cell.angle_beta   90.00
_cell.angle_gamma   90.00
#
_symmetry.space_group_name_H-M   'P 1'
#
loop_
_entity.id
_entity.type
_entity.pdbx_description
1 polymer ?
#
loop_
_entity_poly.entity_id
_entity_poly.type
_entity_poly.pdbx_seq_one_letter_code
_entity_poly.pdbx_strand_id
1 'polypeptide(L)'
;MDSQTLMLFGGIGAILVIASLIGLILKLRTRGSPNAVIDNLNARINAWWVMVVVIGIAFWLGTGAVILLFYAVSFYALREFLTLTPTRRSDYPALVAAFYLALPLQYLLIYADWYGLFSIFIPVYVFLLLPILASLGGDSTHFLERASKVQWG
;
A
#
# COMPACT_ATOMS: atom_id res chain seq x y z
N MET A 1 4.36 11.10 -20.89
CA MET A 1 4.01 11.77 -19.62
C MET A 1 3.40 13.10 -19.96
N ASP A 2 2.22 13.41 -19.44
CA ASP A 2 1.57 14.69 -19.70
C ASP A 2 2.29 15.83 -18.98
N SER A 3 2.12 17.05 -19.49
CA SER A 3 2.69 18.27 -18.89
C SER A 3 2.31 18.41 -17.41
N GLN A 4 1.08 18.02 -17.05
CA GLN A 4 0.60 18.01 -15.67
C GLN A 4 1.40 17.05 -14.78
N THR A 5 1.70 15.84 -15.25
CA THR A 5 2.50 14.86 -14.52
C THR A 5 3.91 15.39 -14.25
N LEU A 6 4.53 16.04 -15.24
CA LEU A 6 5.85 16.66 -15.08
C LEU A 6 5.83 17.82 -14.08
N MET A 7 4.78 18.67 -14.10
CA MET A 7 4.62 19.74 -13.12
C MET A 7 4.46 19.19 -11.70
N LEU A 8 3.72 18.09 -11.51
CA LEU A 8 3.56 17.43 -10.22
C LEU A 8 4.90 16.89 -9.70
N PHE A 9 5.65 16.14 -10.51
CA PHE A 9 6.97 15.64 -10.12
C PHE A 9 7.96 16.79 -9.84
N GLY A 10 7.92 17.87 -10.63
CA GLY A 10 8.72 19.06 -10.40
C GLY A 10 8.39 19.75 -9.08
N GLY A 11 7.11 19.91 -8.74
CA GLY A 11 6.66 20.49 -7.48
C GLY A 11 7.04 19.64 -6.27
N ILE A 12 6.83 18.31 -6.35
CA ILE A 12 7.24 17.37 -5.30
C ILE A 12 8.76 17.41 -5.11
N GLY A 13 9.51 17.39 -6.22
CA GLY A 13 10.97 17.48 -6.19
C GLY A 13 11.47 18.78 -5.55
N ALA A 14 10.85 19.92 -5.88
CA ALA A 14 11.19 21.20 -5.26
C ALA A 14 10.96 21.19 -3.74
N ILE A 15 9.83 20.66 -3.28
CA ILE A 15 9.53 20.51 -1.85
C ILE A 15 10.56 19.60 -1.16
N LEU A 16 10.92 18.48 -1.78
CA LEU A 16 11.93 17.56 -1.24
C LEU A 16 13.32 18.16 -1.17
N VAL A 17 13.71 18.96 -2.17
CA VAL A 17 14.98 19.71 -2.14
C VAL A 17 14.97 20.70 -0.97
N ILE A 18 13.90 21.48 -0.80
CA ILE A 18 13.76 22.41 0.31
C ILE A 18 13.85 21.68 1.66
N ALA A 19 13.11 20.57 1.82
CA ALA A 19 13.16 19.76 3.03
C ALA A 19 14.58 19.20 3.31
N SER A 20 15.27 18.74 2.26
CA SER A 20 16.65 18.24 2.34
C SER A 20 17.63 19.34 2.76
N LEU A 21 17.47 20.55 2.23
CA LEU A 21 18.27 21.72 2.60
C LEU A 21 18.03 22.11 4.07
N ILE A 22 16.78 22.11 4.53
CA ILE A 22 16.44 22.35 5.93
C ILE A 22 17.12 21.30 6.82
N GLY A 23 16.97 20.00 6.49
CA GLY A 23 17.62 18.91 7.21
C GLY A 23 19.15 19.04 7.28
N LEU A 24 19.78 19.44 6.19
CA LEU A 24 21.23 19.70 6.11
C LEU A 24 21.63 20.88 7.01
N ILE A 25 20.91 22.00 6.94
CA ILE A 25 21.20 23.20 7.76
C ILE A 25 21.08 22.88 9.25
N LEU A 26 20.04 22.13 9.66
CA LEU A 26 19.88 21.69 11.05
C LEU A 26 21.04 20.80 11.50
N LYS A 27 21.50 19.88 10.63
CA LYS A 27 22.64 19.00 10.91
C LYS A 27 23.96 19.77 11.04
N LEU A 28 24.17 20.79 10.20
CA LEU A 28 25.35 21.66 10.28
C LEU A 28 25.33 22.55 11.53
N ARG A 29 24.16 23.09 11.92
CA ARG A 29 24.01 23.90 13.14
C ARG A 29 24.25 23.13 14.43
N THR A 30 24.01 21.83 14.45
CA THR A 30 24.20 20.98 15.62
C THR A 30 25.67 20.59 15.85
N ARG A 31 26.61 21.05 15.00
CA ARG A 31 28.08 20.86 15.16
C ARG A 31 28.51 19.41 15.47
N GLY A 32 27.76 18.42 14.97
CA GLY A 32 28.06 17.01 15.18
C GLY A 32 27.58 16.42 16.52
N SER A 33 26.84 17.19 17.34
CA SER A 33 26.12 16.61 18.48
C SER A 33 25.00 15.69 17.98
N PRO A 34 24.94 14.41 18.40
CA PRO A 34 23.92 13.48 17.96
C PRO A 34 22.53 14.00 18.34
N ASN A 35 21.63 14.13 17.36
CA ASN A 35 20.25 14.51 17.60
C ASN A 35 19.32 13.56 16.84
N ALA A 36 18.75 12.61 17.59
CA ALA A 36 17.87 11.58 17.06
C ALA A 36 16.68 12.13 16.26
N VAL A 37 16.21 13.35 16.57
CA VAL A 37 15.11 13.99 15.84
C VAL A 37 15.54 14.40 14.44
N ILE A 38 16.73 15.00 14.30
CA ILE A 38 17.29 15.42 13.01
C ILE A 38 17.64 14.20 12.15
N ASP A 39 18.19 13.15 12.77
CA ASP A 39 18.52 11.91 12.07
C ASP A 39 17.25 11.19 11.56
N ASN A 40 16.18 11.14 12.36
CA ASN A 40 14.90 10.59 11.92
C ASN A 40 14.28 11.42 10.78
N LEU A 41 14.35 12.75 10.86
CA LEU A 41 13.87 13.65 9.81
C LEU A 41 14.61 13.39 8.49
N ASN A 42 15.94 13.34 8.52
CA ASN A 42 16.76 13.07 7.34
C ASN A 42 16.49 11.67 6.77
N ALA A 43 16.30 10.65 7.63
CA ALA A 43 15.93 9.32 7.19
C ALA A 43 14.57 9.29 6.46
N ARG A 44 13.58 10.04 6.95
CA ARG A 44 12.26 10.17 6.30
C ARG A 44 12.36 10.86 4.95
N ILE A 45 13.12 11.96 4.86
CA ILE A 45 13.35 12.69 3.60
C ILE A 45 14.02 11.76 2.58
N ASN A 46 15.03 10.99 2.99
CA ASN A 46 15.69 10.03 2.12
C ASN A 46 14.73 8.92 1.65
N ALA A 47 13.86 8.41 2.53
CA ALA A 47 12.83 7.45 2.14
C ALA A 47 11.85 8.04 1.11
N TRP A 48 11.48 9.31 1.26
CA TRP A 48 10.62 10.01 0.30
C TRP A 48 11.29 10.18 -1.07
N TRP A 49 12.59 10.49 -1.10
CA TRP A 49 13.35 10.49 -2.35
C TRP A 49 13.31 9.14 -3.05
N VAL A 50 13.54 8.04 -2.32
CA VAL A 50 13.45 6.68 -2.87
C VAL A 50 12.05 6.42 -3.44
N MET A 51 10.99 6.75 -2.71
CA MET A 51 9.62 6.57 -3.19
C MET A 51 9.33 7.38 -4.47
N VAL A 52 9.72 8.66 -4.51
CA VAL A 52 9.53 9.50 -5.69
C VAL A 52 10.27 8.97 -6.91
N VAL A 53 11.51 8.49 -6.73
CA VAL A 53 12.29 7.89 -7.82
C VAL A 53 11.64 6.61 -8.33
N VAL A 54 11.26 5.69 -7.44
CA VAL A 54 10.62 4.42 -7.82
C VAL A 54 9.30 4.67 -8.55
N ILE A 55 8.46 5.56 -8.02
CA ILE A 55 7.19 5.94 -8.66
C ILE A 55 7.46 6.63 -10.01
N GLY A 56 8.40 7.56 -10.06
CA GLY A 56 8.78 8.26 -11.30
C GLY A 56 9.23 7.29 -12.41
N ILE A 57 10.04 6.29 -12.06
CA ILE A 57 10.45 5.22 -13.00
C ILE A 57 9.24 4.43 -13.47
N ALA A 58 8.33 4.04 -12.58
CA ALA A 58 7.12 3.31 -12.96
C ALA A 58 6.23 4.12 -13.92
N PHE A 59 6.03 5.41 -13.66
CA PHE A 59 5.31 6.31 -14.58
C PHE A 59 6.01 6.46 -15.94
N TRP A 60 7.34 6.46 -15.95
CA TRP A 60 8.11 6.53 -17.19
C TRP A 60 8.00 5.25 -18.03
N LEU A 61 7.95 4.08 -17.40
CA LEU A 61 7.76 2.78 -18.03
C LEU A 61 6.30 2.52 -18.49
N GLY A 62 5.34 3.33 -18.03
CA GLY A 62 3.95 3.29 -18.48
C GLY A 62 2.99 2.51 -17.57
N THR A 63 1.74 2.40 -18.00
CA THR A 63 0.61 1.92 -17.17
C THR A 63 0.84 0.52 -16.59
N GLY A 64 1.40 -0.41 -17.37
CA GLY A 64 1.70 -1.76 -16.90
C GLY A 64 2.70 -1.80 -15.74
N ALA A 65 3.73 -0.94 -15.78
CA ALA A 65 4.72 -0.84 -14.71
C ALA A 65 4.13 -0.21 -13.44
N VAL A 66 3.23 0.77 -13.58
CA VAL A 66 2.49 1.35 -12.45
C VAL A 66 1.59 0.29 -11.81
N ILE A 67 0.82 -0.45 -12.61
CA ILE A 67 -0.03 -1.55 -12.13
C ILE A 67 0.81 -2.59 -11.38
N LEU A 68 1.95 -2.99 -11.93
CA LEU A 68 2.85 -3.96 -11.29
C LEU A 68 3.46 -3.43 -9.99
N LEU A 69 3.86 -2.15 -9.95
CA LEU A 69 4.37 -1.49 -8.74
C LEU A 69 3.31 -1.54 -7.63
N PHE A 70 2.08 -1.10 -7.93
CA PHE A 70 0.99 -1.11 -6.97
C PHE A 70 0.60 -2.54 -6.56
N TYR A 71 0.60 -3.51 -7.48
CA TYR A 71 0.41 -4.93 -7.16
C TYR A 71 1.43 -5.41 -6.13
N ALA A 72 2.73 -5.14 -6.37
CA ALA A 72 3.80 -5.54 -5.45
C ALA A 72 3.64 -4.86 -4.09
N VAL A 73 3.36 -3.56 -4.05
CA VAL A 73 3.13 -2.81 -2.80
C VAL A 73 1.93 -3.38 -2.04
N SER A 74 0.80 -3.62 -2.71
CA SER A 74 -0.38 -4.23 -2.10
C SER A 74 -0.10 -5.64 -1.58
N PHE A 75 0.67 -6.44 -2.31
CA PHE A 75 1.07 -7.77 -1.88
C PHE A 75 1.91 -7.74 -0.60
N TYR A 76 2.94 -6.88 -0.55
CA TYR A 76 3.77 -6.71 0.65
C TYR A 76 2.99 -6.15 1.83
N ALA A 77 2.15 -5.12 1.60
CA ALA A 77 1.33 -4.51 2.63
C ALA A 77 0.33 -5.52 3.21
N LEU A 78 -0.32 -6.31 2.36
CA LEU A 78 -1.25 -7.34 2.81
C LEU A 78 -0.53 -8.46 3.56
N ARG A 79 0.66 -8.90 3.10
CA ARG A 79 1.47 -9.88 3.82
C ARG A 79 1.84 -9.41 5.22
N GLU A 80 2.23 -8.14 5.36
CA GLU A 80 2.55 -7.54 6.66
C GLU A 80 1.30 -7.47 7.55
N PHE A 81 0.16 -7.03 6.99
CA PHE A 81 -1.11 -6.98 7.70
C PHE A 81 -1.57 -8.35 8.21
N LEU A 82 -1.44 -9.40 7.38
CA LEU A 82 -1.76 -10.78 7.77
C LEU A 82 -0.87 -11.28 8.90
N THR A 83 0.39 -10.84 8.94
CA THR A 83 1.35 -11.22 9.97
C THR A 83 1.02 -10.55 11.32
N LEU A 84 0.51 -9.32 11.28
CA LEU A 84 0.16 -8.54 12.48
C LEU A 84 -1.24 -8.86 13.02
N THR A 85 -2.16 -9.34 12.17
CA THR A 85 -3.52 -9.65 12.58
C THR A 85 -3.56 -11.01 13.30
N PRO A 86 -4.10 -11.09 14.54
CA PRO A 86 -4.24 -12.36 15.26
C PRO A 86 -5.28 -13.24 14.57
N THR A 87 -4.85 -14.04 13.59
CA THR A 87 -5.71 -14.92 12.80
C THR A 87 -5.73 -16.32 13.39
N ARG A 88 -6.93 -16.88 13.61
CA ARG A 88 -7.09 -18.29 14.01
C ARG A 88 -7.07 -19.20 12.78
N ARG A 89 -6.75 -20.48 12.97
CA ARG A 89 -6.65 -21.49 11.89
C ARG A 89 -7.91 -21.60 11.02
N SER A 90 -9.08 -21.26 11.55
CA SER A 90 -10.37 -21.27 10.83
C SER A 90 -10.48 -20.21 9.73
N ASP A 91 -9.78 -19.09 9.86
CA ASP A 91 -9.93 -17.94 8.96
C ASP A 91 -8.88 -17.95 7.83
N TYR A 92 -7.87 -18.82 7.95
CA TYR A 92 -6.78 -18.98 7.00
C TYR A 92 -7.23 -19.20 5.53
N PRO A 93 -8.20 -20.07 5.20
CA PRO A 93 -8.62 -20.25 3.81
C PRO A 93 -9.29 -19.01 3.20
N ALA A 94 -10.03 -18.21 3.99
CA ALA A 94 -10.63 -16.96 3.52
C ALA A 94 -9.56 -15.89 3.25
N LEU A 95 -8.56 -15.79 4.14
CA LEU A 95 -7.43 -14.86 4.00
C LEU A 95 -6.51 -15.25 2.83
N VAL A 96 -6.25 -16.55 2.64
CA VAL A 96 -5.51 -17.09 1.49
C VAL A 96 -6.28 -16.82 0.19
N ALA A 97 -7.60 -17.01 0.16
CA ALA A 97 -8.41 -16.69 -1.02
C ALA A 97 -8.36 -15.19 -1.35
N ALA A 98 -8.43 -14.31 -0.35
CA ALA A 98 -8.27 -12.87 -0.56
C ALA A 98 -6.88 -12.52 -1.13
N PHE A 99 -5.83 -13.16 -0.60
CA PHE A 99 -4.46 -12.88 -0.99
C PHE A 99 -4.10 -13.41 -2.38
N TYR A 100 -4.44 -14.67 -2.67
CA TYR A 100 -4.01 -15.36 -3.89
C TYR A 100 -5.02 -15.28 -5.04
N LEU A 101 -6.29 -14.97 -4.77
CA LEU A 101 -7.31 -14.84 -5.82
C LEU A 101 -7.76 -13.39 -5.98
N ALA A 102 -8.19 -12.73 -4.90
CA ALA A 102 -8.77 -11.39 -5.02
C ALA A 102 -7.73 -10.35 -5.47
N LEU A 103 -6.53 -10.38 -4.91
CA LEU A 103 -5.50 -9.39 -5.25
C LEU A 103 -5.02 -9.52 -6.71
N PRO A 104 -4.63 -10.70 -7.24
CA PRO A 104 -4.29 -10.82 -8.65
C PRO A 104 -5.46 -10.49 -9.58
N LEU A 105 -6.67 -10.94 -9.25
CA LEU A 105 -7.85 -10.66 -10.07
C LEU A 105 -8.16 -9.16 -10.12
N GLN A 106 -8.02 -8.44 -9.00
CA GLN A 106 -8.19 -6.99 -8.96
C GLN A 106 -7.24 -6.28 -9.94
N TYR A 107 -5.96 -6.63 -9.93
CA TYR A 107 -4.97 -5.99 -10.81
C TYR A 107 -5.10 -6.41 -12.28
N LEU A 108 -5.59 -7.63 -12.56
CA LEU A 108 -5.98 -8.04 -13.92
C LEU A 108 -7.19 -7.24 -14.43
N LEU A 109 -8.19 -7.00 -13.57
CA LEU A 109 -9.35 -6.18 -13.92
C LEU A 109 -9.00 -4.72 -14.18
N ILE A 110 -8.04 -4.17 -13.41
CA ILE A 110 -7.48 -2.84 -13.64
C ILE A 110 -6.76 -2.81 -14.99
N TYR A 111 -5.94 -3.84 -15.30
CA TYR A 111 -5.24 -3.92 -16.59
C TYR A 111 -6.18 -4.05 -17.79
N ALA A 112 -7.34 -4.69 -17.61
CA ALA A 112 -8.38 -4.81 -18.63
C ALA A 112 -9.29 -3.57 -18.75
N ASP A 113 -9.00 -2.49 -18.00
CA ASP A 113 -9.78 -1.23 -17.97
C ASP A 113 -11.27 -1.42 -17.65
N TRP A 114 -11.64 -2.47 -16.92
CA TRP A 114 -13.04 -2.79 -16.62
C TRP A 114 -13.56 -2.03 -15.40
N TYR A 115 -13.72 -0.72 -15.54
CA TYR A 115 -14.07 0.22 -14.46
C TYR A 115 -15.24 -0.24 -13.60
N GLY A 116 -16.34 -0.66 -14.22
CA GLY A 116 -17.53 -1.11 -13.52
C GLY A 116 -17.26 -2.30 -12.60
N LEU A 117 -16.40 -3.24 -13.01
CA LEU A 117 -16.16 -4.45 -12.26
C LEU A 117 -15.08 -4.26 -11.17
N PHE A 118 -13.92 -3.64 -11.48
CA PHE A 118 -12.87 -3.49 -10.47
C PHE A 118 -13.26 -2.56 -9.32
N SER A 119 -14.16 -1.59 -9.57
CA SER A 119 -14.63 -0.65 -8.54
C SER A 119 -15.55 -1.31 -7.51
N ILE A 120 -16.36 -2.29 -7.92
CA ILE A 120 -17.27 -3.04 -7.04
C ILE A 120 -16.68 -4.38 -6.57
N PHE A 121 -15.61 -4.87 -7.19
CA PHE A 121 -15.02 -6.19 -6.91
C PHE A 121 -14.70 -6.39 -5.43
N ILE A 122 -13.91 -5.50 -4.84
CA ILE A 122 -13.55 -5.61 -3.43
C ILE A 122 -14.75 -5.30 -2.51
N PRO A 123 -15.43 -4.13 -2.63
CA PRO A 123 -16.44 -3.73 -1.65
C PRO A 123 -17.68 -4.61 -1.65
N VAL A 124 -18.04 -5.19 -2.80
CA VAL A 124 -19.25 -6.03 -2.93
C VAL A 124 -18.90 -7.50 -2.90
N TYR A 125 -18.07 -7.98 -3.84
CA TYR A 125 -17.87 -9.42 -4.01
C TYR A 125 -16.91 -10.01 -2.98
N VAL A 126 -15.73 -9.41 -2.76
CA VAL A 126 -14.74 -9.94 -1.81
C VAL A 126 -15.28 -9.85 -0.38
N PHE A 127 -15.84 -8.70 0.01
CA PHE A 127 -16.41 -8.52 1.34
C PHE A 127 -17.61 -9.43 1.61
N LEU A 128 -18.40 -9.81 0.59
CA LEU A 128 -19.46 -10.80 0.75
C LEU A 128 -18.90 -12.23 0.82
N LEU A 129 -17.89 -12.56 0.01
CA LEU A 129 -17.31 -13.92 -0.03
C LEU A 129 -16.53 -14.27 1.22
N LEU A 130 -15.79 -13.32 1.82
CA LEU A 130 -14.99 -13.54 3.02
C LEU A 130 -15.77 -14.17 4.20
N PRO A 131 -16.91 -13.61 4.66
CA PRO A 131 -17.69 -14.20 5.74
C PRO A 131 -18.34 -15.52 5.34
N ILE A 132 -18.71 -15.70 4.07
CA ILE A 132 -19.24 -16.99 3.56
C ILE A 132 -18.15 -18.07 3.70
N LEU A 133 -16.94 -17.79 3.22
CA LEU A 133 -15.80 -18.71 3.35
C LEU A 133 -15.41 -18.97 4.81
N ALA A 134 -15.45 -17.94 5.67
CA ALA A 134 -15.18 -18.10 7.09
C ALA A 134 -16.24 -18.97 7.79
N SER A 135 -17.52 -18.87 7.40
CA SER A 135 -18.60 -19.69 7.97
C SER A 135 -18.51 -21.16 7.58
N LEU A 136 -17.97 -21.47 6.39
CA LEU A 136 -17.67 -22.85 5.97
C LEU A 136 -16.56 -23.50 6.81
N GLY A 137 -15.73 -22.71 7.49
CA GLY A 137 -14.72 -23.16 8.44
C GLY A 137 -15.28 -23.75 9.75
N GLY A 138 -16.61 -23.69 9.96
CA GLY A 138 -17.30 -24.46 11.00
C GLY A 138 -17.27 -23.87 12.41
N ASP A 139 -16.76 -22.66 12.62
CA ASP A 139 -16.70 -22.01 13.95
C ASP A 139 -17.65 -20.80 14.02
N SER A 140 -18.78 -20.96 14.70
CA SER A 140 -19.83 -19.94 14.85
C SER A 140 -19.67 -19.03 16.08
N THR A 141 -18.71 -19.31 16.96
CA THR A 141 -18.42 -18.43 18.10
C THR A 141 -18.03 -17.04 17.59
N HIS A 142 -18.48 -15.92 18.16
CA HIS A 142 -18.04 -14.55 17.76
C HIS A 142 -17.99 -14.20 16.25
N PHE A 143 -18.80 -14.86 15.40
CA PHE A 143 -18.72 -14.72 13.93
C PHE A 143 -18.91 -13.28 13.43
N LEU A 144 -19.92 -12.56 13.94
CA LEU A 144 -20.17 -11.17 13.54
C LEU A 144 -19.03 -10.25 13.98
N GLU A 145 -18.50 -10.41 15.19
CA GLU A 145 -17.38 -9.63 15.71
C GLU A 145 -16.11 -9.84 14.85
N ARG A 146 -15.86 -11.08 14.42
CA ARG A 146 -14.72 -11.40 13.54
C ARG A 146 -14.90 -10.88 12.12
N ALA A 147 -16.07 -11.08 11.52
CA ALA A 147 -16.36 -10.55 10.19
C ALA A 147 -16.20 -9.03 10.15
N SER A 148 -16.65 -8.35 11.21
CA SER A 148 -16.48 -6.91 11.39
C SER A 148 -15.00 -6.50 11.44
N LYS A 149 -14.18 -7.18 12.27
CA LYS A 149 -12.74 -6.88 12.39
C LYS A 149 -11.95 -7.16 11.10
N VAL A 150 -12.29 -8.22 10.38
CA VAL A 150 -11.61 -8.55 9.11
C VAL A 150 -11.96 -7.54 8.00
N GLN A 151 -13.20 -7.03 7.97
CA GLN A 151 -13.63 -6.06 6.96
C GLN A 151 -13.21 -4.62 7.29
N TRP A 152 -13.15 -4.25 8.57
CA TRP A 152 -13.00 -2.86 9.01
C TRP A 152 -11.76 -2.56 9.87
N GLY A 153 -11.02 -3.58 10.32
CA GLY A 153 -9.87 -3.45 11.23
C GLY A 153 -10.27 -3.41 12.70
#